data_AF-A0A814KH04-F1
#
_entry.id   AF-A0A814KH04-F1
#
_cell.length_a   1.000
_cell.length_b   1.000
_cell.length_c   1.000
_cell.angle_alpha   90.00
_cell.angle_beta   90.00
_cell.angle_gamma   90.00
#
_symmetry.space_group_name_H-M   'P 1'
#
loop_
_entity.id
_entity.type
_entity.pdbx_description
1 polymer ?
#
loop_
_entity_poly.entity_id
_entity_poly.type
_entity_poly.pdbx_seq_one_letter_code
_entity_poly.pdbx_strand_id
1 'polypeptide(L)'
;MLSAIRRVCGKFFIGLVPNPSLIDNAKKMKKYGMDICFHKDIKDGDSFSIIFDFDGPSSFTVINFWYSLETYENIFRKAGFRTCKWVKQHINPQATEEQKTFFADYVQIGMSFIAGI
;
A
#
# COMPACT_ATOMS: atom_id res chain seq x y z
N MET A 1 4.07 -3.32 8.96
CA MET A 1 2.94 -2.90 8.12
C MET A 1 2.23 -1.74 8.81
N LEU A 2 2.16 -0.59 8.15
CA LEU A 2 1.47 0.58 8.70
C LEU A 2 0.05 0.61 8.10
N SER A 3 -0.97 0.54 8.95
CA SER A 3 -2.36 0.70 8.53
C SER A 3 -2.94 2.00 9.12
N ALA A 4 -3.42 2.89 8.27
CA ALA A 4 -4.19 4.06 8.71
C ALA A 4 -5.65 3.66 8.87
N ILE A 5 -6.15 3.61 10.12
CA ILE A 5 -7.54 3.25 10.41
C ILE A 5 -8.30 4.51 10.84
N ARG A 6 -9.39 4.84 10.14
CA ARG A 6 -10.25 6.00 10.45
C ARG A 6 -11.72 5.62 10.45
N ARG A 7 -12.49 6.10 11.42
CA ARG A 7 -13.95 5.95 11.41
C ARG A 7 -14.59 6.99 10.49
N VAL A 8 -15.48 6.57 9.59
CA VAL A 8 -16.21 7.41 8.64
C VAL A 8 -17.68 6.94 8.59
N CYS A 9 -18.62 7.80 9.00
CA CYS A 9 -20.08 7.54 8.95
C CYS A 9 -20.49 6.16 9.51
N GLY A 10 -19.98 5.78 10.68
CA GLY A 10 -20.30 4.50 11.33
C GLY A 10 -19.52 3.29 10.81
N LYS A 11 -18.63 3.48 9.83
CA LYS A 11 -17.78 2.44 9.24
C LYS A 11 -16.30 2.74 9.48
N PHE A 12 -15.42 1.77 9.26
CA PHE A 12 -13.97 2.00 9.26
C PHE A 12 -13.47 2.14 7.83
N PHE A 13 -12.50 3.03 7.62
CA PHE A 13 -11.63 3.18 6.46
C PHE A 13 -10.24 2.70 6.88
N ILE A 14 -9.64 1.77 6.14
CA ILE A 14 -8.29 1.27 6.42
C ILE A 14 -7.41 1.41 5.19
N GLY A 15 -6.41 2.30 5.26
CA GLY A 15 -5.35 2.39 4.25
C GLY A 15 -4.18 1.49 4.63
N LEU A 16 -3.66 0.72 3.66
CA LEU A 16 -2.42 -0.04 3.86
C LEU A 16 -1.23 0.63 3.20
N VAL A 17 -0.14 0.67 3.95
CA VAL A 17 1.17 1.09 3.46
C VAL A 17 2.22 0.08 3.93
N PRO A 18 2.96 -0.56 3.00
CA PRO A 18 2.83 -0.46 1.54
C PRO A 18 1.58 -1.17 1.00
N ASN A 19 1.11 -0.73 -0.17
CA ASN A 19 -0.05 -1.31 -0.84
C ASN A 19 0.30 -2.66 -1.51
N PRO A 20 -0.54 -3.70 -1.42
CA PRO A 20 -0.29 -4.98 -2.10
C PRO A 20 -0.11 -4.85 -3.62
N SER A 21 -0.79 -3.89 -4.25
CA SER A 21 -0.68 -3.61 -5.69
C SER A 21 0.61 -2.87 -6.07
N LEU A 22 1.48 -2.55 -5.11
CA LEU A 22 2.74 -1.86 -5.37
C LEU A 22 3.71 -2.75 -6.17
N ILE A 23 3.55 -4.08 -6.12
CA ILE A 23 4.41 -5.04 -6.83
C ILE A 23 4.43 -4.78 -8.34
N ASP A 24 3.28 -4.47 -8.93
CA ASP A 24 3.13 -4.21 -10.37
C ASP A 24 3.81 -2.91 -10.80
N ASN A 25 3.99 -1.98 -9.86
CA ASN A 25 4.58 -0.67 -10.10
C ASN A 25 5.96 -0.49 -9.48
N ALA A 26 6.55 -1.55 -8.88
CA ALA A 26 7.82 -1.51 -8.16
C ALA A 26 8.92 -0.77 -8.93
N LYS A 27 9.05 -1.11 -10.22
CA LYS A 27 10.05 -0.52 -11.13
C LYS A 27 9.85 0.97 -11.37
N LYS A 28 8.60 1.45 -11.36
CA LYS A 28 8.28 2.87 -11.53
C LYS A 28 8.72 3.71 -10.35
N MET A 29 8.86 3.09 -9.17
CA MET A 29 9.24 3.80 -7.95
C MET A 29 10.71 4.21 -7.91
N LYS A 30 11.55 3.56 -8.74
CA LYS A 30 13.00 3.83 -8.78
C LYS A 30 13.35 5.27 -9.14
N LYS A 31 12.57 5.93 -10.02
CA LYS A 31 12.79 7.33 -10.38
C LYS A 31 12.46 8.33 -9.25
N TYR A 32 11.83 7.84 -8.17
CA TYR A 32 11.55 8.61 -6.95
C TYR A 32 12.48 8.21 -5.80
N GLY A 33 13.64 7.59 -6.10
CA GLY A 33 14.61 7.16 -5.08
C GLY A 33 14.15 5.95 -4.26
N MET A 34 13.17 5.17 -4.75
CA MET A 34 12.70 3.96 -4.06
C MET A 34 12.98 2.72 -4.91
N ASP A 35 13.95 1.91 -4.49
CA ASP A 35 14.16 0.57 -5.07
C ASP A 35 13.41 -0.47 -4.25
N ILE A 36 12.35 -1.03 -4.84
CA ILE A 36 11.49 -2.02 -4.18
C ILE A 36 11.87 -3.40 -4.68
N CYS A 37 12.54 -4.16 -3.82
CA CYS A 37 13.11 -5.46 -4.18
C CYS A 37 12.21 -6.58 -3.69
N PHE A 38 11.54 -7.25 -4.62
CA PHE A 38 10.74 -8.44 -4.38
C PHE A 38 11.48 -9.70 -4.85
N HIS A 39 11.22 -10.83 -4.20
CA HIS A 39 11.56 -12.14 -4.76
C HIS A 39 10.61 -12.50 -5.91
N LYS A 40 11.11 -13.26 -6.91
CA LYS A 40 10.36 -13.60 -8.12
C LYS A 40 9.03 -14.31 -7.85
N ASP A 41 8.99 -15.10 -6.78
CA ASP A 41 7.85 -15.94 -6.41
C ASP A 41 7.35 -15.59 -5.00
N ILE A 42 7.17 -14.29 -4.72
CA ILE A 42 6.77 -13.80 -3.40
C ILE A 42 5.40 -14.38 -2.98
N LYS A 43 5.31 -14.82 -1.72
CA LYS A 43 4.12 -15.39 -1.11
C LYS A 43 3.69 -14.59 0.11
N ASP A 44 2.49 -14.88 0.59
CA ASP A 44 1.96 -14.26 1.81
C ASP A 44 2.87 -14.51 3.01
N GLY A 45 3.27 -13.42 3.67
CA GLY A 45 4.19 -13.43 4.80
C GLY A 45 5.66 -13.36 4.41
N ASP A 46 6.01 -13.39 3.12
CA ASP A 46 7.40 -13.18 2.69
C ASP A 46 7.80 -11.72 2.88
N SER A 47 9.06 -11.52 3.27
CA SER A 47 9.63 -10.19 3.39
C SER A 47 10.05 -9.63 2.04
N PHE A 48 10.00 -8.31 1.90
CA PHE A 48 10.61 -7.57 0.81
C PHE A 48 11.26 -6.30 1.35
N SER A 49 12.23 -5.76 0.62
CA SER A 49 12.95 -4.55 1.03
C SER A 49 12.56 -3.36 0.17
N ILE A 50 12.44 -2.20 0.81
CA ILE A 50 12.37 -0.90 0.15
C ILE A 50 13.65 -0.16 0.51
N ILE A 51 14.48 0.09 -0.47
CA ILE A 51 15.71 0.87 -0.32
C ILE A 51 15.38 2.29 -0.73
N PHE A 52 15.54 3.23 0.20
CA PHE A 52 15.40 4.65 -0.08
C PHE A 52 16.78 5.24 -0.35
N ASP A 53 16.97 5.72 -1.56
CA ASP A 53 18.17 6.44 -2.01
C ASP A 53 17.89 7.93 -1.90
N PHE A 54 18.43 8.57 -0.86
CA PHE A 54 18.43 10.02 -0.73
C PHE A 54 19.76 10.50 -1.28
N ASP A 55 19.73 11.35 -2.30
CA ASP A 55 20.91 11.95 -2.93
C ASP A 55 22.00 12.29 -1.89
N GLY A 56 23.01 11.41 -1.73
CA GLY A 56 24.00 11.49 -0.65
C GLY A 56 24.44 10.13 -0.08
N PRO A 57 25.24 10.10 1.01
CA PRO A 57 25.75 8.85 1.61
C PRO A 57 24.69 8.09 2.44
N SER A 58 23.47 8.59 2.50
CA SER A 58 22.44 8.13 3.43
C SER A 58 21.37 7.36 2.68
N SER A 59 21.58 6.06 2.52
CA SER A 59 20.49 5.13 2.18
C SER A 59 19.98 4.46 3.45
N PHE A 60 18.68 4.17 3.49
CA PHE A 60 18.13 3.27 4.49
C PHE A 60 17.24 2.23 3.84
N THR A 61 17.22 1.05 4.45
CA THR A 61 16.42 -0.09 3.99
C THR A 61 15.29 -0.33 4.98
N VAL A 62 14.06 -0.39 4.47
CA VAL A 62 12.89 -0.83 5.23
C VAL A 62 12.53 -2.23 4.80
N ILE A 63 12.46 -3.15 5.76
CA ILE A 63 11.96 -4.50 5.54
C ILE A 63 10.46 -4.49 5.83
N ASN A 64 9.66 -4.91 4.86
CA ASN A 64 8.21 -5.11 4.98
C ASN A 64 7.84 -6.55 4.67
N PHE A 65 6.61 -6.91 4.98
CA PHE A 65 6.03 -8.21 4.64
C PHE A 65 4.93 -8.02 3.62
N TRP A 66 4.92 -8.85 2.59
CA TRP A 66 3.89 -8.84 1.57
C TRP A 66 2.75 -9.77 1.96
N TYR A 67 1.53 -9.35 1.66
CA TYR A 67 0.33 -10.15 1.79
C TYR A 67 -0.59 -9.82 0.63
N SER A 68 -1.25 -10.85 0.10
CA SER A 68 -2.25 -10.79 -0.93
C SER A 68 -3.51 -10.08 -0.44
N LEU A 69 -4.30 -9.56 -1.38
CA LEU A 69 -5.61 -8.97 -1.08
C LEU A 69 -6.51 -9.97 -0.34
N GLU A 70 -6.52 -11.24 -0.77
CA GLU A 70 -7.30 -12.29 -0.14
C GLU A 70 -6.92 -12.51 1.34
N THR A 71 -5.61 -12.52 1.65
CA THR A 71 -5.16 -12.67 3.03
C THR A 71 -5.57 -11.50 3.90
N TYR A 72 -5.54 -10.27 3.38
CA TYR A 72 -6.11 -9.13 4.12
C TYR A 72 -7.59 -9.28 4.41
N GLU A 73 -8.41 -9.64 3.41
CA GLU A 73 -9.83 -9.87 3.62
C GLU A 73 -10.08 -10.93 4.69
N ASN A 74 -9.32 -12.03 4.65
CA ASN A 74 -9.43 -13.11 5.61
C ASN A 74 -9.04 -12.67 7.02
N ILE A 75 -7.98 -11.87 7.18
CA ILE A 75 -7.58 -11.27 8.47
C ILE A 75 -8.71 -10.37 9.00
N PHE A 76 -9.27 -9.50 8.17
CA PHE A 76 -10.34 -8.60 8.61
C PHE A 76 -11.64 -9.34 8.94
N ARG A 77 -12.03 -10.36 8.16
CA ARG A 77 -13.18 -11.22 8.48
C ARG A 77 -12.98 -11.90 9.84
N LYS A 78 -11.79 -12.45 10.10
CA LYS A 78 -11.45 -13.06 11.41
C LYS A 78 -11.49 -12.06 12.56
N ALA A 79 -11.21 -10.78 12.30
CA ALA A 79 -11.34 -9.70 13.27
C ALA A 79 -12.79 -9.22 13.50
N GLY A 80 -13.78 -9.84 12.85
CA GLY A 80 -15.20 -9.54 13.04
C GLY A 80 -15.80 -8.56 12.02
N PHE A 81 -15.04 -8.12 11.02
CA PHE A 81 -15.57 -7.26 9.96
C PHE A 81 -16.42 -8.06 8.97
N ARG A 82 -17.68 -7.67 8.79
CA ARG A 82 -18.62 -8.40 7.91
C ARG A 82 -18.44 -8.10 6.43
N THR A 83 -18.02 -6.87 6.11
CA THR A 83 -17.89 -6.39 4.72
C THR A 83 -16.47 -5.91 4.46
N CYS A 84 -15.86 -6.40 3.38
CA CYS A 84 -14.61 -5.92 2.84
C CYS A 84 -14.84 -5.50 1.39
N LYS A 85 -14.39 -4.31 1.00
CA LYS A 85 -14.50 -3.81 -0.38
C LYS A 85 -13.23 -3.07 -0.75
N TRP A 86 -12.65 -3.40 -1.89
CA TRP A 86 -11.56 -2.63 -2.48
C TRP A 86 -12.11 -1.38 -3.16
N VAL A 87 -11.49 -0.23 -2.92
CA VAL A 87 -11.89 1.03 -3.56
C VAL A 87 -10.72 1.65 -4.30
N LYS A 88 -11.00 2.26 -5.45
CA LYS A 88 -9.97 2.98 -6.18
C LYS A 88 -9.52 4.17 -5.33
N GLN A 89 -8.21 4.39 -5.24
CA GLN A 89 -7.70 5.62 -4.64
C GLN A 89 -7.97 6.78 -5.59
N HIS A 90 -8.58 7.84 -5.06
CA HIS A 90 -8.78 9.08 -5.80
C HIS A 90 -7.65 10.03 -5.42
N ILE A 91 -6.92 10.51 -6.42
CA ILE A 91 -5.92 11.54 -6.22
C ILE A 91 -6.66 12.83 -5.86
N ASN A 92 -6.18 13.53 -4.82
CA ASN A 92 -6.75 14.81 -4.42
C ASN A 92 -6.74 15.76 -5.63
N PRO A 93 -7.88 16.34 -6.05
CA PRO A 93 -7.91 17.27 -7.18
C PRO A 93 -7.04 18.51 -6.96
N GLN A 94 -6.77 18.87 -5.70
CA GLN A 94 -5.91 19.99 -5.31
C GLN A 94 -4.42 19.63 -5.26
N ALA A 95 -4.03 18.38 -5.53
CA ALA A 95 -2.62 17.98 -5.58
C ALA A 95 -1.89 18.69 -6.74
N THR A 96 -0.59 18.91 -6.58
CA THR A 96 0.26 19.39 -7.69
C THR A 96 0.37 18.33 -8.79
N GLU A 97 0.75 18.72 -10.00
CA GLU A 97 0.95 17.76 -11.10
C GLU A 97 2.04 16.71 -10.79
N GLU A 98 3.08 17.11 -10.06
CA GLU A 98 4.11 16.20 -9.57
C GLU A 98 3.54 15.17 -8.59
N GLN A 99 2.75 15.62 -7.61
CA GLN A 99 2.07 14.73 -6.68
C GLN A 99 1.10 13.79 -7.40
N LYS A 100 0.32 14.29 -8.36
CA LYS A 100 -0.58 13.47 -9.17
C LYS A 100 0.18 12.38 -9.93
N THR A 101 1.31 12.74 -10.53
CA THR A 101 2.17 11.79 -11.25
C THR A 101 2.75 10.73 -10.30
N PHE A 102 3.27 11.16 -9.15
CA PHE A 102 3.76 10.27 -8.11
C PHE A 102 2.68 9.27 -7.67
N PHE A 103 1.48 9.75 -7.32
CA PHE A 103 0.41 8.87 -6.84
C PHE A 103 -0.12 7.95 -7.93
N ALA A 104 -0.16 8.39 -9.19
CA ALA A 104 -0.56 7.55 -10.32
C ALA A 104 0.43 6.40 -10.57
N ASP A 105 1.72 6.62 -10.31
CA ASP A 105 2.75 5.58 -10.37
C ASP A 105 2.74 4.69 -9.12
N TYR A 106 2.49 5.26 -7.94
CA TYR A 106 2.57 4.56 -6.66
C TYR A 106 1.43 3.54 -6.49
N VAL A 107 0.17 3.96 -6.66
CA VAL A 107 -1.00 3.12 -6.37
C VAL A 107 -2.16 3.49 -7.28
N GLN A 108 -2.69 2.51 -8.00
CA GLN A 108 -3.96 2.66 -8.72
C GLN A 108 -5.19 2.20 -7.91
N ILE A 109 -5.01 1.23 -7.00
CA ILE A 109 -6.10 0.69 -6.18
C ILE A 109 -5.69 0.81 -4.73
N GLY A 110 -6.32 1.70 -3.97
CA GLY A 110 -6.09 1.75 -2.53
C GLY A 110 -6.84 0.66 -1.80
N MET A 111 -6.29 0.18 -0.71
CA MET A 111 -7.15 -0.44 0.28
C MET A 111 -7.96 0.65 0.95
N SER A 112 -9.28 0.57 0.84
CA SER A 112 -10.18 1.16 1.82
C SER A 112 -11.44 0.34 1.82
N PHE A 113 -11.58 -0.53 2.79
CA PHE A 113 -12.85 -1.19 2.98
C PHE A 113 -13.75 -0.33 3.86
N ILE A 114 -15.04 -0.56 3.72
CA ILE A 114 -16.08 -0.11 4.63
C ILE A 114 -16.37 -1.29 5.54
N ALA A 115 -16.05 -1.14 6.82
CA ALA A 115 -16.31 -2.17 7.81
C ALA A 115 -17.46 -1.76 8.72
N GLY A 116 -18.57 -2.48 8.68
CA GLY A 116 -19.62 -2.45 9.70
C GLY A 116 -19.45 -3.63 10.66
N ILE A 117 -19.79 -3.41 11.93
CA ILE A 117 -19.98 -4.46 12.94
C ILE A 117 -21.37 -5.08 12.76
#